data_AF-A0A0G1QGB7-F1
#
_entry.id   AF-A0A0G1QGB7-F1
#
_cell.length_a   1.000
_cell.length_b   1.000
_cell.length_c   1.000
_cell.angle_alpha   90.00
_cell.angle_beta   90.00
_cell.angle_gamma   90.00
#
_symmetry.space_group_name_H-M   'P 1'
#
loop_
_entity.id
_entity.type
_entity.pdbx_description
1 polymer ?
#
loop_
_entity_poly.entity_id
_entity_poly.type
_entity_poly.pdbx_seq_one_letter_code
_entity_poly.pdbx_strand_id
1 'polypeptide(L)'
;MVSFLIFAIINGLLFISLMKIDFKKINSSHLALMGILVVVMVGGFSLFKQEKTSAATEVLPEVVAETLPESSGPADMDVFAKCLNDSGAKLFGAVWCPHCQAQKKVFGESVQYINYIECSPDGTKTQAPVCKDAGIQGYPTWQFADGSEILGEASFEQLSERTLCPL
;
A
#
# COMPACT_ATOMS: atom_id res chain seq x y z
N MET A 1 2.95 -24.70 17.39
CA MET A 1 2.29 -24.20 18.61
C MET A 1 3.29 -23.86 19.72
N VAL A 2 4.23 -24.76 20.07
CA VAL A 2 5.26 -24.52 21.12
C VAL A 2 6.21 -23.34 20.82
N SER A 3 6.58 -23.13 19.54
CA SER A 3 7.49 -22.03 19.14
C SER A 3 6.90 -20.63 19.38
N PHE A 4 5.58 -20.46 19.16
CA PHE A 4 4.89 -19.19 19.39
C PHE A 4 4.80 -18.83 20.89
N LEU A 5 4.65 -19.84 21.75
CA LEU A 5 4.66 -19.66 23.21
C LEU A 5 6.02 -19.17 23.69
N ILE A 6 7.11 -19.76 23.18
CA ILE A 6 8.47 -19.36 23.53
C ILE A 6 8.75 -17.93 23.05
N PHE A 7 8.35 -17.59 21.83
CA PHE A 7 8.53 -16.24 21.29
C PHE A 7 7.74 -15.19 22.08
N ALA A 8 6.51 -15.51 22.50
CA ALA A 8 5.70 -14.60 23.33
C ALA A 8 6.32 -14.36 24.72
N ILE A 9 6.87 -15.40 25.35
CA ILE A 9 7.51 -15.28 26.67
C ILE A 9 8.80 -14.45 26.57
N ILE A 10 9.64 -14.72 25.57
CA ILE A 10 10.92 -14.00 25.40
C ILE A 10 10.66 -12.52 25.12
N ASN A 11 9.76 -12.20 24.19
CA ASN A 11 9.44 -10.80 23.89
C ASN A 11 8.73 -10.10 25.06
N GLY A 12 7.87 -10.82 25.80
CA GLY A 12 7.22 -10.29 27.00
C GLY A 12 8.21 -9.93 28.11
N LEU A 13 9.16 -10.83 28.41
CA LEU A 13 10.20 -10.56 29.41
C LEU A 13 11.12 -9.41 29.00
N LEU A 14 11.44 -9.30 27.70
CA LEU A 14 12.25 -8.21 27.15
C LEU A 14 11.52 -6.86 27.28
N PHE A 15 10.22 -6.84 27.02
CA PHE A 15 9.37 -5.66 27.16
C PHE A 15 9.24 -5.20 28.62
N ILE A 16 9.10 -6.15 29.56
CA ILE A 16 9.07 -5.88 31.00
C ILE A 16 10.41 -5.30 31.47
N SER A 17 11.53 -5.75 30.90
CA SER A 17 12.87 -5.20 31.22
C SER A 17 13.07 -3.78 30.69
N LEU A 18 12.47 -3.43 29.55
CA LEU A 18 12.55 -2.09 28.95
C LEU A 18 11.65 -1.06 29.64
N MET A 19 10.52 -1.49 30.21
CA MET A 19 9.67 -0.63 31.02
C MET A 19 10.19 -0.60 32.46
N LYS A 20 10.90 0.47 32.83
CA LYS A 20 11.23 0.79 34.23
C LYS A 20 9.95 1.07 35.03
N ILE A 21 9.22 0.01 35.40
CA ILE A 21 7.96 0.11 36.15
C ILE A 21 8.30 0.41 37.62
N ASP A 22 8.03 1.64 38.05
CA ASP A 22 8.10 2.05 39.45
C ASP A 22 6.86 1.53 40.21
N PHE A 23 6.99 0.36 40.85
CA PHE A 23 5.91 -0.28 41.63
C PHE A 23 5.32 0.59 42.75
N LYS A 24 6.07 1.61 43.20
CA LYS A 24 5.66 2.51 44.28
C LYS A 24 4.57 3.52 43.87
N LYS A 25 4.32 3.69 42.56
CA LYS A 25 3.33 4.65 42.01
C LYS A 25 2.11 3.96 41.37
N ILE A 26 1.96 2.65 41.58
CA ILE A 26 0.82 1.88 41.10
C ILE A 26 -0.37 2.14 42.04
N ASN A 27 -1.33 2.92 41.57
CA ASN A 27 -2.63 3.13 42.22
C ASN A 27 -3.71 2.25 41.55
N SER A 28 -4.86 2.08 42.20
CA SER A 28 -5.93 1.21 41.70
C SER A 28 -6.43 1.55 40.29
N SER A 29 -6.28 2.81 39.86
CA SER A 29 -6.63 3.24 38.49
C SER A 29 -5.63 2.77 37.43
N HIS A 30 -4.34 2.66 37.76
CA HIS A 30 -3.32 2.10 36.86
C HIS A 30 -3.48 0.59 36.64
N LEU A 31 -3.88 -0.16 37.68
CA LEU A 31 -4.16 -1.60 37.57
C LEU A 31 -5.37 -1.87 36.66
N ALA A 32 -6.40 -1.02 36.72
CA ALA A 32 -7.56 -1.12 35.83
C ALA A 32 -7.20 -0.87 34.36
N LEU A 33 -6.37 0.14 34.07
CA LEU A 33 -5.93 0.47 32.69
C LEU A 33 -5.07 -0.62 32.05
N MET A 34 -4.11 -1.18 32.79
CA MET A 34 -3.29 -2.30 32.29
C MET A 34 -4.13 -3.56 32.10
N GLY A 35 -5.11 -3.82 32.99
CA GLY A 35 -6.06 -4.92 32.84
C GLY A 35 -6.93 -4.81 31.58
N ILE A 36 -7.42 -3.62 31.25
CA ILE A 36 -8.21 -3.37 30.02
C ILE A 36 -7.35 -3.60 28.77
N LEU A 37 -6.07 -3.19 28.77
CA LEU A 37 -5.17 -3.37 27.63
C LEU A 37 -4.88 -4.86 27.36
N VAL A 38 -4.70 -5.67 28.41
CA VAL A 38 -4.52 -7.13 28.29
C VAL A 38 -5.81 -7.82 27.80
N VAL A 39 -6.98 -7.36 28.25
CA VAL A 39 -8.27 -7.89 27.75
C VAL A 39 -8.51 -7.52 26.28
N VAL A 40 -8.09 -6.36 25.81
CA VAL A 40 -8.14 -6.02 24.37
C VAL A 40 -7.14 -6.85 23.57
N MET A 41 -5.92 -7.07 24.09
CA MET A 41 -4.88 -7.84 23.41
C MET A 41 -5.16 -9.34 23.36
N VAL A 42 -5.82 -9.91 24.38
CA VAL A 42 -6.21 -11.34 24.43
C VAL A 42 -7.62 -11.57 23.90
N GLY A 43 -8.56 -10.65 24.14
CA GLY A 43 -9.98 -10.75 23.80
C GLY A 43 -10.36 -10.17 22.43
N GLY A 44 -9.51 -9.34 21.81
CA GLY A 44 -9.72 -8.79 20.45
C GLY A 44 -9.73 -9.84 19.34
N PHE A 45 -9.35 -11.08 19.62
CA PHE A 45 -9.42 -12.20 18.67
C PHE A 45 -10.77 -12.96 18.71
N SER A 46 -11.64 -12.70 19.70
CA SER A 46 -12.84 -13.53 19.94
C SER A 46 -14.18 -12.90 19.50
N LEU A 47 -14.15 -11.86 18.66
CA LEU A 47 -15.31 -11.44 17.86
C LEU A 47 -15.26 -11.91 16.40
N PHE A 48 -14.32 -12.78 16.03
CA PHE A 48 -14.32 -13.48 14.74
C PHE A 48 -14.65 -14.97 14.90
N LYS A 49 -15.96 -15.22 15.08
CA LYS A 49 -16.69 -16.44 14.69
C LYS A 49 -18.13 -15.94 14.51
N GLN A 50 -18.85 -16.12 13.42
CA GLN A 50 -18.95 -17.13 12.36
C GLN A 50 -19.71 -16.35 11.22
N GLU A 51 -19.62 -16.60 9.92
CA GLU A 51 -19.96 -17.82 9.23
C GLU A 51 -19.94 -17.54 7.71
N LYS A 52 -19.14 -18.28 6.94
CA LYS A 52 -19.66 -19.14 5.86
C LYS A 52 -18.52 -19.80 5.11
N THR A 53 -18.30 -21.05 5.47
CA THR A 53 -18.04 -22.09 4.49
C THR A 53 -19.28 -22.22 3.61
N SER A 54 -19.11 -21.99 2.31
CA SER A 54 -19.86 -22.70 1.28
C SER A 54 -18.89 -22.82 0.11
N ALA A 55 -18.25 -23.98 0.01
CA ALA A 55 -18.56 -24.96 -1.02
C ALA A 55 -17.70 -24.72 -2.27
N ALA A 56 -16.58 -25.45 -2.31
CA ALA A 56 -15.90 -25.75 -3.55
C ALA A 56 -16.85 -26.58 -4.43
N THR A 57 -17.23 -26.03 -5.58
CA THR A 57 -17.68 -26.82 -6.71
C THR A 57 -16.63 -26.68 -7.79
N GLU A 58 -15.89 -27.76 -7.97
CA GLU A 58 -15.04 -28.05 -9.12
C GLU A 58 -15.96 -28.55 -10.24
N VAL A 59 -16.19 -27.74 -11.27
CA VAL A 59 -16.48 -28.21 -12.64
C VAL A 59 -15.93 -27.15 -13.61
N LEU A 60 -14.83 -27.49 -14.29
CA LEU A 60 -14.46 -26.89 -15.57
C LEU A 60 -15.50 -27.31 -16.61
N PRO A 61 -15.97 -26.37 -17.43
CA PRO A 61 -15.74 -26.55 -18.85
C PRO A 61 -15.24 -25.28 -19.53
N GLU A 62 -14.26 -25.50 -20.40
CA GLU A 62 -14.22 -24.96 -21.75
C GLU A 62 -14.15 -23.43 -21.91
N VAL A 63 -12.93 -22.95 -22.17
CA VAL A 63 -12.60 -21.87 -23.12
C VAL A 63 -13.82 -21.12 -23.69
N VAL A 64 -14.30 -20.14 -22.94
CA VAL A 64 -15.04 -19.02 -23.52
C VAL A 64 -14.01 -17.92 -23.74
N ALA A 65 -13.57 -17.80 -24.98
CA ALA A 65 -13.09 -16.54 -25.52
C ALA A 65 -14.29 -15.57 -25.53
N GLU A 66 -14.67 -15.08 -24.35
CA GLU A 66 -15.59 -13.96 -24.22
C GLU A 66 -14.78 -12.69 -24.40
N THR A 67 -14.88 -12.21 -25.63
CA THR A 67 -14.67 -10.83 -26.07
C THR A 67 -14.52 -9.84 -24.92
N LEU A 68 -13.28 -9.42 -24.66
CA LEU A 68 -12.96 -8.22 -23.89
C LEU A 68 -13.83 -7.08 -24.44
N PRO A 69 -14.67 -6.42 -23.62
CA PRO A 69 -15.31 -5.19 -24.06
C PRO A 69 -14.22 -4.13 -24.24
N GLU A 70 -13.70 -3.99 -25.46
CA GLU A 70 -12.99 -2.80 -25.90
C GLU A 70 -13.97 -1.64 -25.96
N SER A 71 -14.09 -0.92 -24.86
CA SER A 71 -14.70 0.39 -24.82
C SER A 71 -14.20 1.12 -23.58
N SER A 72 -12.93 1.55 -23.61
CA SER A 72 -12.27 2.33 -22.56
C SER A 72 -12.92 3.71 -22.39
N GLY A 73 -13.99 3.75 -21.60
CA GLY A 73 -14.57 4.99 -21.10
C GLY A 73 -13.75 5.58 -19.95
N PRO A 74 -14.09 6.80 -19.47
CA PRO A 74 -13.47 7.39 -18.29
C PRO A 74 -13.56 6.49 -17.04
N ALA A 75 -14.61 5.68 -16.94
CA ALA A 75 -14.79 4.71 -15.85
C ALA A 75 -13.72 3.59 -15.89
N ASP A 76 -13.23 3.20 -17.06
CA ASP A 76 -12.21 2.15 -17.20
C ASP A 76 -10.82 2.70 -16.84
N MET A 77 -10.54 3.95 -17.18
CA MET A 77 -9.31 4.64 -16.75
C MET A 77 -9.26 4.85 -15.24
N ASP A 78 -10.39 5.10 -14.59
CA ASP A 78 -10.50 5.14 -13.13
C ASP A 78 -10.13 3.80 -12.49
N VAL A 79 -10.61 2.69 -13.05
CA VAL A 79 -10.29 1.33 -12.57
C VAL A 79 -8.81 1.04 -12.74
N PHE A 80 -8.24 1.36 -13.91
CA PHE A 80 -6.83 1.18 -14.17
C PHE A 80 -5.96 2.02 -13.21
N ALA A 81 -6.25 3.32 -13.06
CA ALA A 81 -5.49 4.21 -12.19
C ALA A 81 -5.54 3.79 -10.70
N LYS A 82 -6.70 3.34 -10.22
CA LYS A 82 -6.83 2.76 -8.87
C LYS A 82 -6.01 1.49 -8.73
N CYS A 83 -6.07 0.60 -9.72
CA CYS A 83 -5.26 -0.61 -9.71
C CYS A 83 -3.75 -0.31 -9.63
N LEU A 84 -3.26 0.67 -10.40
CA LEU A 84 -1.84 1.09 -10.33
C LEU A 84 -1.46 1.56 -8.92
N ASN A 85 -2.33 2.33 -8.26
CA ASN A 85 -2.10 2.75 -6.89
C ASN A 85 -2.09 1.56 -5.92
N ASP A 86 -3.05 0.64 -6.05
CA ASP A 86 -3.20 -0.52 -5.18
C ASP A 86 -2.06 -1.54 -5.37
N SER A 87 -1.50 -1.61 -6.58
CA SER A 87 -0.29 -2.40 -6.87
C SER A 87 0.97 -1.80 -6.25
N GLY A 88 0.88 -0.60 -5.65
CA GLY A 88 2.00 0.11 -5.04
C GLY A 88 2.86 0.89 -6.04
N ALA A 89 2.40 1.11 -7.27
CA ALA A 89 3.10 1.94 -8.23
C ALA A 89 3.05 3.43 -7.79
N LYS A 90 4.20 4.10 -7.84
CA LYS A 90 4.36 5.51 -7.47
C LYS A 90 4.90 6.29 -8.64
N LEU A 91 4.30 7.46 -8.91
CA LEU A 91 4.78 8.41 -9.89
C LEU A 91 5.51 9.55 -9.18
N PHE A 92 6.83 9.56 -9.28
CA PHE A 92 7.67 10.65 -8.79
C PHE A 92 7.82 11.70 -9.88
N GLY A 93 7.58 12.97 -9.55
CA GLY A 93 7.68 14.04 -10.52
C GLY A 93 7.74 15.43 -9.91
N ALA A 94 7.69 16.44 -10.77
CA ALA A 94 7.60 17.83 -10.35
C ALA A 94 6.53 18.58 -11.14
N VAL A 95 5.77 19.46 -10.48
CA VAL A 95 4.71 20.26 -11.15
C VAL A 95 5.23 21.03 -12.35
N TRP A 96 6.45 21.57 -12.29
CA TRP A 96 7.05 22.35 -13.39
C TRP A 96 7.62 21.49 -14.53
N CYS A 97 7.70 20.16 -14.37
CA CYS A 97 8.32 19.30 -15.35
C CYS A 97 7.34 19.01 -16.51
N PRO A 98 7.71 19.34 -17.77
CA PRO A 98 6.82 19.15 -18.92
C PRO A 98 6.47 17.67 -19.17
N HIS A 99 7.42 16.76 -18.96
CA HIS A 99 7.19 15.32 -19.10
C HIS A 99 6.27 14.78 -18.00
N CYS A 100 6.34 15.32 -16.78
CA CYS A 100 5.39 14.95 -15.71
C CYS A 100 3.98 15.41 -16.06
N GLN A 101 3.84 16.62 -16.63
CA GLN A 101 2.55 17.13 -17.08
C GLN A 101 1.98 16.27 -18.23
N ALA A 102 2.83 15.86 -19.18
CA ALA A 102 2.43 14.99 -20.28
C ALA A 102 1.96 13.61 -19.77
N GLN A 103 2.73 12.97 -18.88
CA GLN A 103 2.33 11.73 -18.24
C GLN A 103 1.00 11.86 -17.50
N LYS A 104 0.82 12.93 -16.72
CA LYS A 104 -0.43 13.16 -15.97
C LYS A 104 -1.61 13.42 -16.90
N LYS A 105 -1.38 14.10 -18.03
CA LYS A 105 -2.42 14.46 -19.00
C LYS A 105 -3.04 13.25 -19.66
N VAL A 106 -2.28 12.18 -19.94
CA VAL A 106 -2.85 10.98 -20.57
C VAL A 106 -3.87 10.27 -19.67
N PHE A 107 -3.75 10.40 -18.35
CA PHE A 107 -4.73 9.87 -17.39
C PHE A 107 -6.00 10.73 -17.24
N GLY A 108 -6.04 11.94 -17.79
CA GLY A 108 -7.18 12.84 -17.63
C GLY A 108 -7.53 13.09 -16.16
N GLU A 109 -8.81 12.99 -15.81
CA GLU A 109 -9.30 13.13 -14.43
C GLU A 109 -8.91 11.95 -13.52
N SER A 110 -8.68 10.77 -14.09
CA SER A 110 -8.30 9.56 -13.35
C SER A 110 -6.91 9.68 -12.72
N VAL A 111 -6.12 10.70 -13.10
CA VAL A 111 -4.83 11.02 -12.46
C VAL A 111 -4.96 11.24 -10.95
N GLN A 112 -6.14 11.63 -10.47
CA GLN A 112 -6.41 11.82 -9.04
C GLN A 112 -6.24 10.53 -8.21
N TYR A 113 -6.32 9.35 -8.84
CA TYR A 113 -6.12 8.07 -8.17
C TYR A 113 -4.67 7.61 -8.20
N ILE A 114 -3.81 8.24 -9.02
CA ILE A 114 -2.40 7.88 -9.10
C ILE A 114 -1.67 8.38 -7.85
N ASN A 115 -0.84 7.52 -7.27
CA ASN A 115 0.06 7.88 -6.18
C ASN A 115 1.21 8.77 -6.68
N TYR A 116 0.91 10.05 -6.87
CA TYR A 116 1.87 11.06 -7.32
C TYR A 116 2.63 11.65 -6.13
N ILE A 117 3.96 11.59 -6.18
CA ILE A 117 4.85 12.18 -5.19
C ILE A 117 5.52 13.42 -5.80
N GLU A 118 5.21 14.59 -5.22
CA GLU A 118 5.82 15.85 -5.61
C GLU A 118 7.25 15.97 -5.07
N CYS A 119 8.21 16.00 -5.97
CA CYS A 119 9.63 16.05 -5.67
C CYS A 119 10.21 17.46 -5.59
N SER A 120 9.43 18.51 -5.85
CA SER A 120 9.90 19.89 -5.92
C SER A 120 8.81 20.88 -5.46
N PRO A 121 8.30 20.74 -4.21
CA PRO A 121 7.14 21.50 -3.73
C PRO A 121 7.40 23.01 -3.61
N ASP A 122 8.65 23.42 -3.37
CA ASP A 122 9.00 24.83 -3.15
C ASP A 122 9.13 25.64 -4.44
N GLY A 123 8.85 25.04 -5.61
CA GLY A 123 9.05 25.65 -6.93
C GLY A 123 10.53 25.90 -7.28
N THR A 124 11.44 25.62 -6.35
CA THR A 124 12.88 25.56 -6.58
C THR A 124 13.20 24.24 -7.25
N LYS A 125 14.13 24.19 -8.22
CA LYS A 125 14.60 22.93 -8.83
C LYS A 125 15.39 22.02 -7.88
N THR A 126 15.24 22.21 -6.58
CA THR A 126 15.81 21.38 -5.53
C THR A 126 14.88 20.21 -5.25
N GLN A 127 15.44 19.00 -5.28
CA GLN A 127 14.70 17.79 -5.00
C GLN A 127 14.39 17.66 -3.49
N ALA A 128 13.15 17.34 -3.18
CA ALA A 128 12.63 17.08 -1.84
C ALA A 128 13.29 15.84 -1.22
N PRO A 129 13.47 15.80 0.13
CA PRO A 129 14.06 14.65 0.81
C PRO A 129 13.39 13.31 0.46
N VAL A 130 12.06 13.27 0.39
CA VAL A 130 11.30 12.05 0.05
C VAL A 130 11.74 11.41 -1.28
N CYS A 131 12.13 12.22 -2.27
CA CYS A 131 12.59 11.73 -3.56
C CYS A 131 14.09 11.41 -3.58
N LYS A 132 14.89 12.13 -2.78
CA LYS A 132 16.32 11.80 -2.59
C LYS A 132 16.47 10.45 -1.88
N ASP A 133 15.71 10.25 -0.82
CA ASP A 133 15.71 9.02 -0.01
C ASP A 133 15.19 7.82 -0.82
N ALA A 134 14.26 8.07 -1.74
CA ALA A 134 13.78 7.08 -2.71
C ALA A 134 14.73 6.85 -3.90
N GLY A 135 15.86 7.57 -3.98
CA GLY A 135 16.87 7.38 -5.02
C GLY A 135 16.49 7.91 -6.42
N ILE A 136 15.51 8.82 -6.50
CA ILE A 136 14.97 9.31 -7.77
C ILE A 136 15.98 10.20 -8.50
N GLN A 137 16.40 9.79 -9.70
CA GLN A 137 17.44 10.48 -10.46
C GLN A 137 16.90 11.47 -11.51
N GLY A 138 15.62 11.35 -11.87
CA GLY A 138 15.00 12.16 -12.91
C GLY A 138 13.48 12.15 -12.80
N TYR A 139 12.81 12.92 -13.66
CA TYR A 139 11.35 13.04 -13.66
C TYR A 139 10.79 12.94 -15.09
N PRO A 140 9.60 12.32 -15.27
CA PRO A 140 8.94 11.48 -14.29
C PRO A 140 9.71 10.16 -14.06
N THR A 141 9.51 9.55 -12.90
CA THR A 141 9.94 8.18 -12.63
C THR A 141 8.78 7.40 -12.04
N TRP A 142 8.46 6.27 -12.65
CA TRP A 142 7.59 5.27 -12.04
C TRP A 142 8.44 4.29 -11.25
N GLN A 143 8.09 4.07 -9.98
CA GLN A 143 8.67 3.04 -9.13
C GLN A 143 7.59 2.05 -8.73
N PHE A 144 7.89 0.76 -8.83
CA PHE A 144 6.93 -0.33 -8.54
C PHE A 144 7.23 -0.98 -7.19
N ALA A 145 6.32 -1.85 -6.73
CA ALA A 145 6.43 -2.51 -5.43
C ALA A 145 7.67 -3.41 -5.29
N ASP A 146 8.19 -3.93 -6.40
CA ASP A 146 9.42 -4.73 -6.46
C ASP A 146 10.70 -3.87 -6.46
N GLY A 147 10.56 -2.54 -6.44
CA GLY A 147 11.66 -1.59 -6.51
C GLY A 147 12.19 -1.36 -7.94
N SER A 148 11.62 -2.01 -8.96
CA SER A 148 11.93 -1.70 -10.35
C SER A 148 11.40 -0.32 -10.73
N GLU A 149 12.00 0.27 -11.76
CA GLU A 149 11.64 1.62 -12.20
C GLU A 149 11.46 1.69 -13.72
N ILE A 150 10.66 2.66 -14.16
CA ILE A 150 10.67 3.20 -15.52
C ILE A 150 11.02 4.68 -15.43
N LEU A 151 12.08 5.08 -16.12
CA LEU A 151 12.49 6.47 -16.23
C LEU A 151 11.79 7.12 -17.43
N GLY A 152 11.26 8.32 -17.23
CA GLY A 152 10.54 9.06 -18.25
C GLY A 152 9.06 8.67 -18.34
N GLU A 153 8.41 9.17 -19.39
CA GLU A 153 7.01 8.88 -19.67
C GLU A 153 6.83 7.37 -19.99
N ALA A 154 5.85 6.75 -19.34
CA ALA A 154 5.47 5.36 -19.52
C ALA A 154 4.11 5.27 -20.21
N SER A 155 4.00 4.35 -21.17
CA SER A 155 2.74 3.99 -21.80
C SER A 155 1.86 3.17 -20.86
N PHE A 156 0.56 3.10 -21.15
CA PHE A 156 -0.35 2.30 -20.33
C PHE A 156 -0.03 0.80 -20.40
N GLU A 157 0.44 0.31 -21.55
CA GLU A 157 0.86 -1.07 -21.73
C GLU A 157 2.06 -1.37 -20.82
N GLN A 158 3.06 -0.49 -20.77
CA GLN A 158 4.20 -0.66 -19.87
C GLN A 158 3.78 -0.68 -18.40
N LEU A 159 2.86 0.21 -18.02
CA LEU A 159 2.34 0.26 -16.65
C LEU A 159 1.51 -1.00 -16.32
N SER A 160 0.68 -1.47 -17.26
CA SER A 160 -0.07 -2.71 -17.15
C SER A 160 0.85 -3.92 -16.99
N GLU A 161 1.87 -4.05 -17.84
CA GLU A 161 2.84 -5.16 -17.80
C GLU A 161 3.58 -5.22 -16.46
N ARG A 162 3.94 -4.06 -15.90
CA ARG A 162 4.67 -4.00 -14.62
C ARG A 162 3.79 -4.23 -13.39
N THR A 163 2.50 -3.89 -13.47
CA THR A 163 1.59 -3.95 -12.33
C THR A 163 0.60 -5.11 -12.39
N LEU A 164 0.49 -5.76 -13.55
CA LEU A 164 -0.54 -6.73 -13.92
C LEU A 164 -1.96 -6.16 -13.85
N CYS A 165 -2.09 -4.83 -13.90
CA CYS A 165 -3.38 -4.15 -13.95
C CYS A 165 -3.98 -4.22 -15.36
N PRO A 166 -5.25 -4.61 -15.51
CA PRO A 166 -5.90 -4.67 -16.81
C PRO A 166 -6.12 -3.26 -17.38
N LEU A 167 -5.84 -3.09 -18.68
CA LEU A 167 -6.05 -1.86 -19.46
C LEU A 167 -7.39 -1.90 -20.20
#